data_AF-A0A6J4UPR1-F1
#
_entry.id   AF-A0A6J4UPR1-F1
#
_cell.length_a   1.000
_cell.length_b   1.000
_cell.length_c   1.000
_cell.angle_alpha   90.00
_cell.angle_beta   90.00
_cell.angle_gamma   90.00
#
_symmetry.space_group_name_H-M   'P 1'
#
loop_
_entity.id
_entity.type
_entity.pdbx_description
1 polymer ?
#
loop_
_entity_poly.entity_id
_entity_poly.type
_entity_poly.pdbx_seq_one_letter_code
_entity_poly.pdbx_strand_id
1 'polypeptide(L)' 'MRYDVTYQVGGEERTDHIDAPDAASAVAQVQEAHGRTAELFELISVNLLDEMPDNLSDGGESARQRADSPG' A
#
# COMPACT_ATOMS: atom_id res chain seq x y z
N MET A 1 4.98 4.97 -7.75
CA MET A 1 3.79 4.98 -6.89
C MET A 1 3.24 3.58 -6.93
N ARG A 2 3.03 2.98 -5.77
CA ARG A 2 2.55 1.61 -5.69
C ARG A 2 1.07 1.62 -5.33
N TYR A 3 0.30 0.78 -6.00
CA TYR A 3 -1.12 0.61 -5.76
C TYR A 3 -1.41 -0.81 -5.34
N ASP A 4 -2.33 -0.97 -4.41
CA ASP A 4 -2.96 -2.22 -4.07
C ASP A 4 -4.28 -2.30 -4.83
N VAL A 5 -4.38 -3.23 -5.79
CA VAL A 5 -5.53 -3.40 -6.68
C VAL A 5 -6.23 -4.69 -6.31
N THR A 6 -7.44 -4.59 -5.75
CA THR A 6 -8.28 -5.75 -5.42
C THR A 6 -9.34 -5.95 -6.50
N TYR A 7 -9.43 -7.17 -7.01
CA TYR A 7 -10.32 -7.56 -8.09
C TYR A 7 -10.82 -8.98 -7.89
N GLN A 8 -11.96 -9.31 -8.50
CA GLN A 8 -12.47 -10.68 -8.58
C GLN A 8 -12.25 -11.23 -9.98
N VAL A 9 -11.71 -12.44 -10.08
CA VAL A 9 -11.59 -13.19 -11.34
C VAL A 9 -12.11 -14.61 -11.12
N GLY A 10 -13.06 -15.04 -11.94
CA GLY A 10 -13.62 -16.41 -11.83
C GLY A 10 -14.36 -16.69 -10.51
N GLY A 11 -14.78 -15.64 -9.79
CA GLY A 11 -15.40 -15.74 -8.47
C GLY A 11 -14.40 -15.72 -7.29
N GLU A 12 -13.09 -15.70 -7.55
CA GLU A 12 -12.06 -15.56 -6.53
C GLU A 12 -11.61 -14.10 -6.40
N GLU A 13 -11.63 -13.57 -5.17
CA GLU A 13 -11.05 -12.26 -4.86
C GLU A 13 -9.52 -12.38 -4.78
N ARG A 14 -8.83 -11.44 -5.43
CA ARG A 14 -7.38 -11.34 -5.48
C ARG A 14 -6.95 -9.90 -5.31
N THR A 15 -5.73 -9.73 -4.83
CA THR A 15 -5.11 -8.43 -4.61
C THR A 15 -3.70 -8.44 -5.17
N ASP A 16 -3.40 -7.48 -6.04
CA ASP A 16 -2.08 -7.30 -6.66
C ASP A 16 -1.47 -5.94 -6.31
N HIS A 17 -0.15 -5.95 -6.16
CA HIS A 17 0.64 -4.76 -5.93
C HIS A 17 1.24 -4.27 -7.25
N ILE A 18 0.78 -3.12 -7.73
CA ILE A 18 1.14 -2.59 -9.05
C ILE A 18 1.87 -1.27 -8.92
N ASP A 19 3.07 -1.20 -9.47
CA ASP A 19 3.79 0.06 -9.66
C ASP A 19 3.30 0.74 -10.95
N ALA A 20 2.68 1.92 -10.81
CA ALA A 20 2.06 2.65 -11.91
C ALA A 20 2.16 4.17 -11.69
N PRO A 21 2.06 4.98 -12.77
CA PRO A 21 2.00 6.44 -12.65
C PRO A 21 0.65 6.95 -12.10
N ASP A 22 -0.42 6.16 -12.21
CA ASP A 22 -1.76 6.51 -11.74
C ASP A 22 -2.63 5.26 -11.55
N ALA A 23 -3.77 5.42 -10.87
CA ALA A 23 -4.68 4.31 -10.57
C ALA A 23 -5.30 3.66 -11.82
N ALA A 24 -5.58 4.42 -12.88
CA ALA A 24 -6.14 3.86 -14.11
C ALA A 24 -5.10 2.98 -14.83
N SER A 25 -3.84 3.42 -14.86
CA SER A 25 -2.72 2.63 -15.35
C SER A 25 -2.48 1.36 -14.52
N ALA A 26 -2.72 1.38 -13.20
CA ALA A 26 -2.63 0.19 -12.35
C ALA A 26 -3.73 -0.83 -12.70
N VAL A 27 -4.98 -0.38 -12.82
CA VAL A 27 -6.13 -1.22 -13.18
C VAL A 27 -5.97 -1.81 -14.58
N ALA A 28 -5.52 -1.01 -15.55
CA ALA A 28 -5.31 -1.47 -16.92
C ALA A 28 -4.32 -2.64 -16.97
N GLN A 29 -3.21 -2.56 -16.22
CA GLN A 29 -2.23 -3.66 -16.14
C GLN A 29 -2.86 -4.94 -15.57
N VAL A 30 -3.65 -4.84 -14.50
CA VAL A 30 -4.33 -5.99 -13.89
C VAL A 30 -5.36 -6.59 -14.85
N GLN A 31 -6.14 -5.74 -15.53
CA GLN A 31 -7.13 -6.19 -16.49
C GLN A 31 -6.48 -6.82 -17.74
N GLU A 32 -5.33 -6.34 -18.19
CA GLU A 32 -4.60 -6.97 -19.29
C GLU A 32 -3.99 -8.32 -18.89
N ALA A 33 -3.52 -8.45 -17.65
CA ALA A 33 -2.95 -9.68 -17.11
C ALA A 33 -4.00 -10.76 -16.83
N HIS A 34 -5.17 -10.37 -16.29
CA HIS A 34 -6.18 -11.30 -15.76
C HIS A 34 -7.55 -11.24 -16.46
N GLY A 35 -7.85 -10.16 -17.17
CA GLY A 35 -9.14 -9.95 -17.84
C GLY A 35 -9.21 -10.47 -19.28
N ARG A 36 -8.12 -11.06 -19.81
CA ARG A 36 -8.10 -11.68 -21.15
C ARG A 36 -8.58 -13.14 -21.16
N THR A 37 -8.63 -13.81 -20.02
CA THR A 37 -9.31 -15.11 -19.90
C THR A 37 -10.82 -14.88 -19.83
N ALA A 38 -11.63 -15.80 -20.36
CA ALA A 38 -13.09 -15.69 -20.47
C ALA A 38 -13.83 -15.71 -19.11
N GLU A 39 -13.14 -15.38 -18.03
CA GLU A 39 -13.61 -15.32 -16.66
C GLU A 39 -14.09 -13.89 -16.38
N LEU A 40 -15.17 -13.76 -15.61
CA LEU A 40 -15.69 -12.46 -15.21
C LEU A 40 -14.62 -11.74 -14.37
N PHE A 41 -14.15 -10.60 -14.88
CA PHE A 41 -13.27 -9.68 -14.16
C PHE A 41 -14.11 -8.57 -13.55
N GLU A 42 -14.06 -8.42 -12.23
CA GLU A 42 -14.71 -7.32 -11.50
C GLU A 42 -13.68 -6.56 -10.67
N LEU A 43 -13.61 -5.24 -10.86
CA LEU A 43 -12.74 -4.40 -10.03
C LEU A 43 -13.45 -4.08 -8.71
N ILE A 44 -12.81 -4.36 -7.58
CA ILE A 44 -13.36 -4.13 -6.24
C ILE A 44 -12.80 -2.83 -5.66
N SER A 45 -11.48 -2.67 -5.59
CA SER A 45 -10.85 -1.48 -5.01
C SER A 45 -9.45 -1.20 -5.56
N VAL A 46 -9.02 0.05 -5.45
CA VAL A 46 -7.66 0.50 -5.79
C VAL A 46 -7.20 1.47 -4.71
N ASN A 47 -6.16 1.11 -3.98
CA ASN A 47 -5.59 1.92 -2.90
C ASN A 47 -4.17 2.35 -3.27
N LEU A 48 -3.86 3.63 -3.12
CA LEU A 48 -2.48 4.11 -3.21
C LEU A 48 -1.74 3.69 -1.92
N LEU A 49 -0.68 2.92 -2.06
CA LEU A 49 0.25 2.65 -0.98
C LEU A 49 1.26 3.80 -0.96
N ASP A 50 1.01 4.75 -0.07
CA ASP A 50 2.00 5.76 0.28
C ASP A 50 3.13 5.04 1.02
N GLU A 51 4.35 5.10 0.48
CA GLU A 51 5.54 4.72 1.23
C GLU A 51 5.62 5.72 2.39
N MET A 52 5.01 5.38 3.53
CA MET A 52 5.23 6.14 4.76
C MET A 52 6.75 6.23 4.92
N PRO A 53 7.35 7.43 4.95
CA PRO A 53 8.77 7.51 5.19
C PRO A 53 9.03 6.83 6.53
N ASP A 54 10.01 5.92 6.55
CA ASP A 54 10.53 5.16 7.71
C ASP A 54 11.05 6.07 8.87
N ASN A 55 10.66 7.34 8.92
CA ASN A 55 11.26 8.40 9.72
C ASN A 55 10.41 8.82 10.94
N LEU A 56 9.77 7.86 11.61
CA LEU A 56 9.21 8.04 12.96
C LEU A 56 9.79 7.03 13.98
N SER A 57 11.06 6.65 13.80
CA SER A 57 11.82 5.91 14.82
C SER A 57 13.24 6.48 14.98
N ASP A 58 13.38 7.80 15.04
CA ASP A 58 14.55 8.42 15.65
C ASP A 58 14.15 9.73 16.33
N GLY A 59 13.63 9.59 17.55
CA GLY A 59 13.49 10.66 18.53
C GLY A 59 14.37 10.36 19.74
N GLY A 60 15.60 9.88 19.49
CA GLY A 60 16.63 9.76 20.50
C GLY A 60 17.11 11.13 20.97
N GLU A 61 16.96 11.35 22.28
CA GLU A 61 17.90 12.07 23.14
C GLU A 61 18.02 13.61 23.03
N SER A 62 17.48 14.30 24.04
CA SER A 62 18.26 15.12 25.00
C SER A 62 17.49 16.34 25.51
N ALA A 63 17.15 16.35 26.81
CA ALA A 63 17.36 17.51 27.68
C ALA A 63 16.84 17.30 29.12
N ARG A 64 17.79 17.25 30.08
CA ARG A 64 17.83 18.05 31.34
C ARG A 64 16.66 17.78 32.32
N GLN A 65 16.85 17.35 33.57
CA GLN A 65 17.63 18.05 34.60
C GLN A 65 17.55 17.25 35.91
N ARG A 66 18.63 17.34 36.69
CA ARG A 66 18.91 16.66 37.96
C ARG A 66 17.82 16.83 39.01
N ALA A 67 17.48 15.76 39.74
CA ALA A 67 17.04 15.84 41.13
C ALA A 67 17.29 14.49 41.83
N ASP A 68 18.57 14.12 41.93
CA ASP A 68 19.02 13.28 43.04
C ASP A 68 19.20 14.23 44.24
N SER A 69 18.38 14.07 45.27
CA SER A 69 18.59 14.72 46.56
C SER A 69 18.37 13.66 47.64
N PRO A 70 19.44 13.13 48.25
CA PRO A 70 19.33 12.34 49.47
C PRO A 70 19.27 13.28 50.68
N GLY A 71 18.37 12.99 51.61
CA GLY A 71 18.21 13.73 52.86
C GLY A 71 17.06 13.19 53.69
#